data_AF-A0A6N6T9B6-F1
#
_entry.id   AF-A0A6N6T9B6-F1
#
_cell.length_a   1.000
_cell.length_b   1.000
_cell.length_c   1.000
_cell.angle_alpha   90.00
_cell.angle_beta   90.00
_cell.angle_gamma   90.00
#
_symmetry.space_group_name_H-M   'P 1'
#
loop_
_entity.id
_entity.type
_entity.pdbx_description
1 polymer ?
#
loop_
_entity_poly.entity_id
_entity_poly.type
_entity_poly.pdbx_seq_one_letter_code
_entity_poly.pdbx_strand_id
1 'polypeptide(L)'
;MSFFQDESNAVKKIIVSVKGGDHVGVGMVRELDSVVNREKAAIGLLVTLTPPTKAMRTEANAAGFYRSPHHGDFPKIQILTIEGLLNCAESAQYSDLAMGGLTFKKAMKESPSREQVKLL
;
A
#
# COMPACT_ATOMS: atom_id res chain seq x y z
N MET A 1 3.86 5.32 2.82
CA MET A 1 3.34 5.43 1.44
C MET A 1 4.06 4.40 0.60
N SER A 2 3.32 3.62 -0.19
CA SER A 2 3.87 2.60 -1.08
C SER A 2 3.58 2.98 -2.54
N PHE A 3 4.36 2.43 -3.48
CA PHE A 3 4.22 2.68 -4.90
C PHE A 3 4.22 1.38 -5.68
N PHE A 4 3.39 1.31 -6.71
CA PHE A 4 3.31 0.17 -7.62
C PHE A 4 3.16 0.64 -9.06
N GLN A 5 3.28 -0.30 -9.98
CA GLN A 5 3.14 -0.07 -11.39
C GLN A 5 2.26 -1.18 -11.98
N ASP A 6 1.14 -0.79 -12.58
CA ASP A 6 0.20 -1.70 -13.23
C ASP A 6 0.15 -1.55 -14.75
N GLU A 7 0.89 -0.58 -15.29
CA GLU A 7 1.21 -0.41 -16.71
C GLU A 7 2.67 0.00 -16.87
N SER A 8 3.30 -0.35 -18.00
CA SER A 8 4.75 -0.21 -18.24
C SER A 8 5.37 1.18 -18.05
N ASN A 9 4.58 2.25 -17.86
CA ASN A 9 5.12 3.58 -17.59
C ASN A 9 4.37 4.44 -16.55
N ALA A 10 3.38 3.90 -15.82
CA ALA A 10 2.58 4.70 -14.87
C ALA A 10 2.77 4.22 -13.42
N VAL A 11 3.47 5.01 -12.61
CA VAL A 11 3.61 4.76 -11.16
C VAL A 11 2.35 5.23 -10.44
N LYS A 12 1.73 4.34 -9.66
CA LYS A 12 0.55 4.61 -8.84
C LYS A 12 0.94 4.61 -7.36
N LYS A 13 0.24 5.44 -6.57
CA LYS A 13 0.45 5.54 -5.11
C LYS A 13 -0.53 4.64 -4.36
N ILE A 14 -0.04 4.05 -3.28
CA ILE A 14 -0.82 3.41 -2.23
C ILE A 14 -0.60 4.18 -0.93
N ILE A 15 -1.69 4.55 -0.28
CA ILE A 15 -1.64 5.18 1.05
C ILE A 15 -1.91 4.10 2.09
N VAL A 16 -1.03 4.03 3.09
CA VAL A 16 -1.11 3.05 4.17
C VAL A 16 -1.34 3.81 5.47
N SER A 17 -2.37 3.42 6.21
CA SER A 17 -2.70 3.92 7.53
C SER A 17 -2.68 2.75 8.51
N VAL A 18 -1.82 2.81 9.52
CA VAL A 18 -1.67 1.74 10.53
C VAL A 18 -2.29 2.21 11.83
N LYS A 19 -3.14 1.37 12.44
CA LYS A 19 -3.83 1.66 13.70
C LYS A 19 -3.55 0.54 14.70
N GLY A 20 -2.90 0.89 15.81
CA GLY A 20 -2.47 -0.05 16.84
C GLY A 20 -3.34 -0.10 18.11
N GLY A 21 -4.39 0.71 18.22
CA GLY A 21 -5.29 0.71 19.37
C GLY A 21 -6.61 0.01 19.07
N ASP A 22 -7.36 -0.36 20.10
CA ASP A 22 -8.62 -1.09 19.93
C ASP A 22 -9.76 -0.25 19.35
N HIS A 23 -9.61 1.07 19.39
CA HIS A 23 -10.61 2.04 18.91
C HIS A 23 -10.52 2.27 17.40
N VAL A 24 -10.50 1.22 16.59
CA VAL A 24 -10.61 1.32 15.13
C VAL A 24 -12.08 1.28 14.72
N GLY A 25 -12.50 2.27 13.93
CA GLY A 25 -13.90 2.42 13.53
C GLY A 25 -14.07 3.00 12.14
N VAL A 26 -15.33 3.13 11.72
CA VAL A 26 -15.74 3.61 10.39
C VAL A 26 -15.16 4.99 10.06
N GLY A 27 -15.00 5.88 11.06
CA GLY A 27 -14.40 7.19 10.86
C GLY A 27 -12.99 7.14 10.26
N MET A 28 -12.19 6.14 10.64
CA MET A 28 -10.83 5.96 10.10
C MET A 28 -10.84 5.48 8.66
N VAL A 29 -11.86 4.71 8.26
CA VAL A 29 -12.06 4.27 6.87
C VAL A 29 -12.39 5.48 5.98
N ARG A 30 -13.29 6.36 6.45
CA ARG A 30 -13.67 7.61 5.75
C ARG A 30 -12.52 8.60 5.64
N GLU A 31 -11.76 8.75 6.71
CA GLU A 31 -10.57 9.58 6.74
C GLU A 31 -9.56 9.09 5.69
N LEU A 32 -9.30 7.77 5.65
CA LEU A 32 -8.40 7.18 4.67
C LEU A 32 -8.91 7.39 3.24
N ASP A 33 -10.19 7.13 2.94
CA ASP A 33 -10.73 7.38 1.59
C ASP A 33 -10.62 8.85 1.19
N SER A 34 -10.88 9.78 2.11
CA SER A 34 -10.72 11.22 1.86
C SER A 34 -9.27 11.57 1.48
N VAL A 35 -8.29 10.97 2.16
CA VAL A 35 -6.86 11.15 1.87
C VAL A 35 -6.49 10.50 0.53
N VAL A 36 -6.95 9.27 0.25
CA VAL A 36 -6.72 8.58 -1.02
C VAL A 36 -7.21 9.43 -2.21
N ASN A 37 -8.43 9.96 -2.10
CA ASN A 37 -9.01 10.85 -3.11
C ASN A 37 -8.19 12.13 -3.30
N ARG A 38 -7.85 12.81 -2.20
CA ARG A 38 -7.12 14.08 -2.22
C ARG A 38 -5.73 13.92 -2.85
N GLU A 39 -5.01 12.86 -2.49
CA GLU A 39 -3.64 12.60 -2.95
C GLU A 39 -3.59 11.90 -4.32
N LYS A 40 -4.75 11.61 -4.91
CA LYS A 40 -4.93 10.84 -6.16
C LYS A 40 -4.23 9.48 -6.10
N ALA A 41 -4.28 8.83 -4.93
CA ALA A 41 -3.79 7.48 -4.76
C ALA A 41 -4.79 6.48 -5.37
N ALA A 42 -4.27 5.38 -5.89
CA ALA A 42 -5.10 4.34 -6.48
C ALA A 42 -5.81 3.52 -5.39
N ILE A 43 -5.11 3.22 -4.30
CA ILE A 43 -5.56 2.33 -3.24
C ILE A 43 -5.19 2.90 -1.86
N GLY A 44 -6.07 2.67 -0.88
CA GLY A 44 -5.83 2.87 0.55
C GLY A 44 -5.82 1.56 1.31
N LEU A 45 -4.79 1.33 2.12
CA LEU A 45 -4.68 0.18 3.02
C LEU A 45 -4.82 0.66 4.48
N LEU A 46 -5.88 0.21 5.15
CA LEU A 46 -6.02 0.35 6.59
C LEU A 46 -5.50 -0.93 7.25
N VAL A 47 -4.35 -0.85 7.92
CA VAL A 47 -3.77 -1.96 8.67
C VAL A 47 -4.13 -1.81 10.14
N THR A 48 -4.72 -2.85 10.74
CA THR A 48 -5.26 -2.81 12.11
C THR A 48 -4.89 -4.04 12.92
N LEU A 49 -4.75 -3.88 14.24
CA LEU A 49 -4.63 -5.00 15.17
C LEU A 49 -5.98 -5.69 15.42
N THR A 50 -7.07 -4.92 15.43
CA THR A 50 -8.41 -5.45 15.73
C THR A 50 -9.16 -5.88 14.47
N PRO A 51 -9.95 -6.97 14.53
CA PRO A 51 -10.79 -7.39 13.42
C PRO A 51 -11.76 -6.29 12.98
N PRO A 52 -11.92 -6.04 11.67
CA PRO A 52 -12.83 -5.01 11.21
C PRO A 52 -14.29 -5.33 11.54
N THR A 53 -15.07 -4.30 11.85
CA THR A 53 -16.52 -4.44 12.04
C THR A 53 -17.25 -4.55 10.70
N LYS A 54 -18.51 -5.02 10.71
CA LYS A 54 -19.35 -5.05 9.51
C LYS A 54 -19.51 -3.66 8.89
N ALA A 55 -19.72 -2.64 9.72
CA ALA A 55 -19.87 -1.26 9.26
C ALA A 55 -18.60 -0.75 8.55
N MET A 56 -17.41 -1.11 9.05
CA MET A 56 -16.15 -0.76 8.38
C MET A 56 -16.02 -1.43 7.01
N ARG A 57 -16.37 -2.72 6.90
CA ARG A 57 -16.37 -3.41 5.60
C ARG A 57 -17.37 -2.80 4.62
N THR A 58 -18.56 -2.45 5.08
CA THR A 58 -19.57 -1.78 4.25
C THR A 58 -19.06 -0.42 3.74
N GLU A 59 -18.45 0.38 4.61
CA GLU A 59 -17.87 1.66 4.23
C GLU A 59 -16.72 1.51 3.24
N ALA A 60 -15.81 0.57 3.46
CA ALA A 60 -14.70 0.30 2.54
C ALA A 60 -15.21 -0.13 1.15
N ASN A 61 -16.24 -0.97 1.09
CA ASN A 61 -16.86 -1.36 -0.18
C ASN A 61 -17.57 -0.19 -0.88
N ALA A 62 -18.18 0.72 -0.12
CA ALA A 62 -18.84 1.91 -0.67
C ALA A 62 -17.87 2.89 -1.34
N ALA A 63 -16.58 2.87 -0.96
CA ALA A 63 -15.54 3.65 -1.61
C ALA A 63 -15.25 3.20 -3.06
N GLY A 64 -15.76 2.03 -3.47
CA GLY A 64 -15.68 1.51 -4.83
C GLY A 64 -14.37 0.82 -5.15
N PHE A 65 -14.03 0.77 -6.44
CA PHE A 65 -12.93 -0.02 -6.97
C PHE A 65 -11.94 0.83 -7.74
N TYR A 66 -10.66 0.49 -7.61
CA TYR A 66 -9.62 0.85 -8.55
C TYR A 66 -9.71 -0.09 -9.77
N ARG A 67 -9.92 0.48 -10.96
CA ARG A 67 -9.94 -0.29 -12.20
C ARG A 67 -8.54 -0.35 -12.79
N SER A 68 -7.92 -1.51 -12.73
CA SER A 68 -6.66 -1.72 -13.42
C SER A 68 -6.92 -1.89 -14.92
N PRO A 69 -6.12 -1.27 -15.80
CA PRO A 69 -6.28 -1.36 -17.25
C PRO A 69 -6.27 -2.80 -17.79
N HIS A 70 -5.57 -3.71 -17.12
CA HIS A 70 -5.34 -5.06 -17.63
C HIS A 70 -5.63 -6.18 -16.63
N HIS A 71 -5.81 -5.90 -15.34
CA HIS A 71 -5.85 -6.94 -14.29
C HIS A 71 -7.14 -6.91 -13.45
N GLY A 72 -8.15 -6.21 -13.94
CA GLY A 72 -9.47 -6.15 -13.33
C GLY A 72 -9.62 -5.09 -12.24
N ASP A 73 -10.70 -5.22 -11.48
CA ASP A 73 -11.12 -4.25 -10.47
C ASP A 73 -10.64 -4.70 -9.08
N PHE A 74 -9.97 -3.80 -8.36
CA PHE A 74 -9.46 -4.01 -7.01
C PHE A 74 -10.19 -3.10 -6.01
N PRO A 75 -10.52 -3.55 -4.79
CA PRO A 75 -11.14 -2.67 -3.81
C PRO A 75 -10.24 -1.46 -3.55
N LYS A 76 -10.82 -0.26 -3.67
CA LYS A 76 -10.07 0.99 -3.51
C LYS A 76 -9.60 1.17 -2.07
N ILE A 77 -10.42 0.78 -1.10
CA ILE A 77 -10.08 0.76 0.32
C ILE A 77 -10.08 -0.68 0.78
N GLN A 78 -8.97 -1.12 1.35
CA GLN A 78 -8.78 -2.47 1.87
C GLN A 78 -8.44 -2.38 3.34
N ILE A 79 -9.05 -3.24 4.14
CA ILE A 79 -8.78 -3.35 5.56
C ILE A 79 -8.06 -4.67 5.79
N LEU A 80 -6.86 -4.61 6.34
CA LEU A 80 -6.00 -5.75 6.58
C LEU A 80 -5.68 -5.82 8.07
N THR A 81 -5.72 -7.02 8.62
CA THR A 81 -5.32 -7.30 10.00
C THR A 81 -3.85 -7.66 10.05
N ILE A 82 -3.17 -7.26 11.12
CA ILE A 82 -1.76 -7.66 11.32
C ILE A 82 -1.64 -9.18 11.42
N GLU A 83 -2.59 -9.84 12.11
CA GLU A 83 -2.65 -11.30 12.18
C GLU A 83 -2.76 -11.94 10.78
N GLY A 84 -3.70 -11.47 9.96
CA GLY A 84 -3.89 -11.96 8.60
C GLY A 84 -2.66 -11.78 7.71
N LEU A 85 -1.98 -10.62 7.84
CA LEU A 85 -0.74 -10.35 7.11
C LEU A 85 0.41 -11.27 7.52
N LEU A 86 0.62 -11.47 8.83
CA LEU A 86 1.72 -12.30 9.34
C LEU A 86 1.51 -13.79 9.07
N ASN A 87 0.26 -14.24 9.04
CA ASN A 87 -0.10 -15.63 8.75
C ASN A 87 -0.32 -15.90 7.25
N CYS A 88 -0.07 -14.90 6.38
CA CYS A 88 -0.32 -14.97 4.94
C CYS A 88 -1.77 -15.30 4.55
N ALA A 89 -2.74 -15.09 5.46
CA ALA A 89 -4.16 -15.27 5.20
C ALA A 89 -4.78 -14.04 4.50
N GLU A 90 -4.17 -12.87 4.69
CA GLU A 90 -4.56 -11.62 4.06
C GLU A 90 -3.36 -11.01 3.33
N SER A 91 -3.62 -10.38 2.19
CA SER A 91 -2.61 -9.63 1.44
C SER A 91 -3.29 -8.45 0.74
N ALA A 92 -2.52 -7.38 0.52
CA ALA A 92 -2.99 -6.25 -0.25
C ALA A 92 -3.23 -6.68 -1.70
N GLN A 93 -4.41 -6.36 -2.22
CA GLN A 93 -4.85 -6.73 -3.56
C GLN A 93 -4.59 -5.59 -4.54
N TYR A 94 -3.57 -5.75 -5.39
CA TYR A 94 -3.28 -4.84 -6.49
C TYR A 94 -2.39 -5.56 -7.52
N SER A 95 -2.38 -5.04 -8.75
CA SER A 95 -1.42 -5.46 -9.78
C SER A 95 -0.04 -4.87 -9.45
N ASP A 96 0.92 -5.69 -9.03
CA ASP A 96 2.30 -5.26 -8.82
C ASP A 96 3.25 -5.86 -9.86
N LEU A 97 3.28 -5.27 -11.06
CA LEU A 97 4.21 -5.73 -12.10
C LEU A 97 5.69 -5.52 -11.72
N ALA A 98 5.95 -4.62 -10.77
CA ALA A 98 7.29 -4.28 -10.32
C ALA A 98 7.73 -5.07 -9.08
N MET A 99 6.89 -5.96 -8.55
CA MET A 99 7.16 -6.79 -7.36
C MET A 99 7.77 -5.98 -6.19
N GLY A 100 7.23 -4.80 -5.90
CA GLY A 100 7.68 -3.92 -4.82
C GLY A 100 8.98 -3.14 -5.08
N GLY A 101 9.62 -3.30 -6.24
CA GLY A 101 10.89 -2.65 -6.59
C GLY A 101 10.84 -1.12 -6.66
N LEU A 102 9.64 -0.52 -6.73
CA LEU A 102 9.42 0.92 -6.80
C LEU A 102 9.20 1.59 -5.44
N THR A 103 9.02 0.82 -4.38
CA THR A 103 8.75 1.35 -3.04
C THR A 103 10.02 1.86 -2.36
N PHE A 104 11.18 1.31 -2.71
CA PHE A 104 12.46 1.64 -2.08
C PHE A 104 13.30 2.55 -2.97
N LYS A 105 13.86 3.61 -2.38
CA LYS A 105 14.85 4.45 -3.06
C LYS A 105 16.11 3.60 -3.31
N LYS A 106 16.49 3.39 -4.57
CA LYS A 106 17.73 2.71 -4.93
C LYS A 106 18.92 3.46 -4.34
N ALA A 107 19.79 2.75 -3.62
CA ALA A 107 21.01 3.33 -3.06
C ALA A 107 21.87 3.92 -4.19
N MET A 108 22.43 5.11 -3.95
CA MET A 108 23.38 5.73 -4.87
C MET A 108 24.66 4.90 -4.86
N LYS A 109 25.10 4.41 -6.02
CA LYS A 109 26.37 3.70 -6.12
C LYS A 109 27.49 4.69 -5.79
N GLU A 110 28.35 4.36 -4.85
CA GLU A 110 29.58 5.11 -4.64
C GLU A 110 30.48 4.94 -5.87
N SER A 111 30.93 6.06 -6.44
CA SER A 111 31.99 6.05 -7.43
C SER A 111 33.30 5.71 -6.73
N PRO A 112 34.12 4.76 -7.22
CA PRO A 112 35.41 4.47 -6.60
C PRO A 112 36.35 5.66 -6.85
N SER A 113 36.36 6.63 -5.94
CA SER A 113 37.32 7.74 -5.93
C SER A 113 38.37 7.48 -4.85
N ARG A 114 39.14 6.39 -4.99
CA ARG A 114 40.48 6.20 -4.42
C ARG A 114 41.00 4.83 -4.87
N GLU A 115 42.08 4.84 -5.64
CA GLU A 115 42.92 3.66 -5.80
C GLU A 115 43.36 3.21 -4.41
N GLN A 116 43.00 1.97 -4.08
CA GLN A 116 43.48 1.29 -2.89
C GLN A 116 44.98 1.04 -3.07
N VAL A 117 45.80 1.89 -2.45
CA VAL A 117 47.25 1.67 -2.43
C VAL A 117 47.50 0.36 -1.69
N LYS A 118 48.03 -0.64 -2.40
CA LYS A 118 48.52 -1.88 -1.78
C LYS A 118 49.63 -1.52 -0.80
N LEU A 119 49.42 -1.80 0.48
CA LEU A 119 50.54 -1.86 1.42
C LEU A 119 51.39 -3.10 1.09
N LEU A 120 52.69 -2.88 0.95
CA LEU A 120 53.74 -3.90 0.83
C LEU A 120 53.92 -4.63 2.15
#